data_AF-L0A3V3-F1
#
_entry.id   AF-L0A3V3-F1
#
_cell.length_a   1.000
_cell.length_b   1.000
_cell.length_c   1.000
_cell.angle_alpha   90.00
_cell.angle_beta   90.00
_cell.angle_gamma   90.00
#
_symmetry.space_group_name_H-M   'P 1'
#
loop_
_entity.id
_entity.type
_entity.pdbx_description
1 polymer ?
#
loop_
_entity_poly.entity_id
_entity_poly.type
_entity_poly.pdbx_seq_one_letter_code
_entity_poly.pdbx_strand_id
1 'polypeptide(L)'
;MQFTDLIAPHLAEALAARGISAPSPIQIESLPHTLAGRDLIGRARTGTGKTLAFVLPITTRLEASRQSGRGPRAIILAPTRELAKQVAAEAEQSARHLTTVTVYGGAAYGPQEKALMRGVDIVVGTPGRIIDHLERGNLRLDDVQIAVLDEADEMLSVGFADAIEQILRSAPKDRQTMLFSATLPSGVERLARQYQRDPVLVDLVGERASQASQTVTHLAIKVGRVRTRVLADLLTVYNPERAIVFTRTKREADELSLELIHRGIEAEALHGDLAQSQRERALGAFRAGRVRVLVATDVAARGLDIPEVDLVVQYHMPNDTEAYVHRSGRTGRAGREGTAIVLYGDREGRELSNLERATGVRFTPRAVPTAKEVREASARTAADAVRHIENDLGASFKEEAEKLFAELGVDALARALAKIAGVTAPATSASLLSGEENMTTVILHAERMSVARAVALIARGLDIESRSLGKVRLWRGGAVADIPAANIPTLLEKSPLEGEVRVEVADELPELFDMPERESRGGRYGDRDGRGARSDSRGRGGYASRDGESRGGSRDGRGARPRSDSRDRR
;
A
#
# COMPACT_ATOMS: atom_id res chain seq x y z
N MET A 1 -24.00 26.82 2.21
CA MET A 1 -23.10 27.86 1.68
C MET A 1 -22.67 27.41 0.30
N GLN A 2 -22.88 28.24 -0.72
CA GLN A 2 -22.49 27.98 -2.11
C GLN A 2 -21.17 28.70 -2.43
N PHE A 3 -20.51 28.34 -3.54
CA PHE A 3 -19.31 29.08 -3.98
C PHE A 3 -19.59 30.57 -4.22
N THR A 4 -20.79 30.92 -4.68
CA THR A 4 -21.22 32.30 -4.87
C THR A 4 -21.23 33.13 -3.57
N ASP A 5 -21.29 32.47 -2.41
CA ASP A 5 -21.23 33.13 -1.09
C ASP A 5 -19.78 33.33 -0.61
N LEU A 6 -18.80 32.68 -1.26
CA LEU A 6 -17.42 32.56 -0.80
C LEU A 6 -16.42 33.26 -1.73
N ILE A 7 -16.65 33.22 -3.04
CA ILE A 7 -15.71 33.71 -4.07
C ILE A 7 -16.43 34.62 -5.07
N ALA A 8 -15.66 35.35 -5.87
CA ALA A 8 -16.20 36.23 -6.89
C ALA A 8 -17.09 35.46 -7.90
N PRO A 9 -18.22 36.05 -8.35
CA PRO A 9 -19.20 35.35 -9.20
C PRO A 9 -18.60 34.69 -10.45
N HIS A 10 -17.68 35.36 -11.14
CA HIS A 10 -17.02 34.82 -12.34
C HIS A 10 -16.18 33.57 -12.06
N LEU A 11 -15.58 33.44 -10.86
CA LEU A 11 -14.85 32.23 -10.45
C LEU A 11 -15.83 31.10 -10.14
N ALA A 12 -16.95 31.41 -9.45
CA ALA A 12 -17.99 30.42 -9.17
C ALA A 12 -18.62 29.88 -10.46
N GLU A 13 -18.87 30.74 -11.46
CA GLU A 13 -19.35 30.34 -12.79
C GLU A 13 -18.34 29.44 -13.52
N ALA A 14 -17.05 29.77 -13.46
CA ALA A 14 -15.99 28.97 -14.06
C ALA A 14 -15.87 27.56 -13.42
N LEU A 15 -16.08 27.47 -12.10
CA LEU A 15 -16.15 26.18 -11.39
C LEU A 15 -17.41 25.40 -11.76
N ALA A 16 -18.57 26.04 -11.81
CA ALA A 16 -19.83 25.42 -12.19
C ALA A 16 -19.80 24.85 -13.61
N ALA A 17 -19.17 25.55 -14.56
CA ALA A 17 -18.95 25.07 -15.93
C ALA A 17 -18.07 23.82 -16.01
N ARG A 18 -17.27 23.56 -14.97
CA ARG A 18 -16.45 22.34 -14.80
C ARG A 18 -17.17 21.25 -14.00
N GLY A 19 -18.44 21.45 -13.65
CA GLY A 19 -19.24 20.52 -12.84
C GLY A 19 -19.02 20.65 -11.32
N ILE A 20 -18.33 21.69 -10.86
CA ILE A 20 -18.02 21.93 -9.45
C ILE A 20 -19.00 22.96 -8.91
N SER A 21 -20.16 22.50 -8.44
CA SER A 21 -21.27 23.39 -8.05
C SER A 21 -21.30 23.76 -6.57
N ALA A 22 -20.82 22.88 -5.69
CA ALA A 22 -20.86 23.08 -4.24
C ALA A 22 -19.47 22.98 -3.61
N PRO A 23 -19.13 23.87 -2.65
CA PRO A 23 -17.85 23.82 -1.96
C PRO A 23 -17.81 22.64 -0.98
N SER A 24 -16.64 22.00 -0.86
CA SER A 24 -16.39 20.97 0.15
C SER A 24 -16.23 21.57 1.55
N PRO A 25 -16.35 20.78 2.62
CA PRO A 25 -16.21 21.30 3.99
C PRO A 25 -14.89 22.06 4.24
N ILE A 26 -13.77 21.58 3.68
CA ILE A 26 -12.48 22.27 3.83
C ILE A 26 -12.49 23.63 3.14
N GLN A 27 -13.15 23.74 1.99
CA GLN A 27 -13.25 25.00 1.26
C GLN A 27 -14.16 25.99 2.00
N ILE A 28 -15.28 25.52 2.56
CA ILE A 28 -16.20 26.35 3.35
C ILE A 28 -15.48 26.96 4.56
N GLU A 29 -14.70 26.16 5.28
CA GLU A 29 -14.04 26.62 6.49
C GLU A 29 -12.74 27.39 6.22
N SER A 30 -11.99 27.07 5.16
CA SER A 30 -10.70 27.71 4.90
C SER A 30 -10.83 29.00 4.07
N LEU A 31 -11.70 29.04 3.06
CA LEU A 31 -11.72 30.13 2.07
C LEU A 31 -11.91 31.52 2.70
N PRO A 32 -12.81 31.74 3.67
CA PRO A 32 -12.97 33.05 4.30
C PRO A 32 -11.66 33.58 4.93
N HIS A 33 -10.83 32.70 5.48
CA HIS A 33 -9.56 33.06 6.11
C HIS A 33 -8.45 33.25 5.08
N THR A 34 -8.35 32.32 4.12
CA THR A 34 -7.30 32.38 3.11
C THR A 34 -7.49 33.53 2.13
N LEU A 35 -8.73 33.89 1.79
CA LEU A 35 -9.04 35.06 0.94
C LEU A 35 -8.76 36.37 1.67
N ALA A 36 -8.90 36.40 3.00
CA ALA A 36 -8.47 37.53 3.83
C ALA A 36 -6.94 37.61 4.01
N GLY A 37 -6.18 36.69 3.41
CA GLY A 37 -4.72 36.70 3.45
C GLY A 37 -4.10 36.13 4.74
N ARG A 38 -4.88 35.45 5.59
CA ARG A 38 -4.36 34.80 6.80
C ARG A 38 -3.63 33.50 6.47
N ASP A 39 -2.63 33.18 7.28
CA ASP A 39 -2.01 31.86 7.25
C ASP A 39 -2.99 30.79 7.74
N LEU A 40 -2.84 29.58 7.24
CA LEU A 40 -3.77 28.48 7.50
C LEU A 40 -3.02 27.16 7.69
N ILE A 41 -3.46 26.37 8.67
CA ILE A 41 -3.18 24.94 8.77
C ILE A 41 -4.49 24.21 8.49
N GLY A 42 -4.58 23.59 7.31
CA GLY A 42 -5.71 22.77 6.90
C GLY A 42 -5.44 21.28 7.14
N ARG A 43 -6.02 20.73 8.21
CA ARG A 43 -5.97 19.28 8.48
C ARG A 43 -7.17 18.61 7.81
N ALA A 44 -6.92 18.01 6.64
CA ALA A 44 -7.95 17.29 5.88
C ALA A 44 -7.35 16.15 5.05
N ARG A 45 -8.16 15.11 4.80
CA ARG A 45 -7.74 13.93 4.03
C ARG A 45 -7.66 14.21 2.53
N THR A 46 -6.93 13.37 1.79
CA THR A 46 -6.89 13.44 0.32
C THR A 46 -8.29 13.27 -0.28
N GLY A 47 -8.54 13.90 -1.43
CA GLY A 47 -9.85 13.86 -2.10
C GLY A 47 -10.95 14.74 -1.48
N THR A 48 -10.65 15.55 -0.46
CA THR A 48 -11.61 16.48 0.17
C THR A 48 -11.73 17.84 -0.54
N GLY A 49 -11.09 18.02 -1.69
CA GLY A 49 -11.10 19.29 -2.43
C GLY A 49 -10.09 20.34 -1.92
N LYS A 50 -9.06 19.93 -1.19
CA LYS A 50 -7.98 20.81 -0.66
C LYS A 50 -7.33 21.69 -1.73
N THR A 51 -7.13 21.17 -2.95
CA THR A 51 -6.42 21.90 -4.00
C THR A 51 -7.09 23.23 -4.34
N LEU A 52 -8.41 23.24 -4.53
CA LEU A 52 -9.16 24.47 -4.75
C LEU A 52 -9.15 25.41 -3.54
N ALA A 53 -9.06 24.86 -2.33
CA ALA A 53 -9.01 25.64 -1.10
C ALA A 53 -7.79 26.58 -1.03
N PHE A 54 -6.67 26.24 -1.67
CA PHE A 54 -5.50 27.10 -1.77
C PHE A 54 -5.26 27.72 -3.16
N VAL A 55 -5.76 27.11 -4.24
CA VAL A 55 -5.66 27.69 -5.59
C VAL A 55 -6.58 28.91 -5.76
N LEU A 56 -7.79 28.89 -5.19
CA LEU A 56 -8.73 30.02 -5.32
C LEU A 56 -8.22 31.32 -4.67
N PRO A 57 -7.63 31.30 -3.46
CA PRO A 57 -6.95 32.47 -2.90
C PRO A 57 -5.82 33.02 -3.77
N ILE A 58 -4.98 32.14 -4.34
CA ILE A 58 -3.89 32.53 -5.26
C ILE A 58 -4.48 33.24 -6.49
N THR A 59 -5.49 32.62 -7.10
CA THR A 59 -6.21 33.13 -8.28
C THR A 59 -6.82 34.50 -8.03
N THR A 60 -7.40 34.69 -6.85
CA THR A 60 -8.10 35.93 -6.47
C THR A 60 -7.14 37.07 -6.15
N ARG A 61 -6.00 36.76 -5.52
CA ARG A 61 -5.06 37.77 -5.02
C ARG A 61 -4.04 38.23 -6.07
N LEU A 62 -3.67 37.36 -7.01
CA LEU A 62 -2.67 37.67 -8.02
C LEU A 62 -3.31 38.17 -9.32
N GLU A 63 -2.91 39.36 -9.75
CA GLU A 63 -3.25 39.91 -11.06
C GLU A 63 -2.29 39.41 -12.14
N ALA A 64 -2.72 39.28 -13.39
CA ALA A 64 -1.85 38.88 -14.49
C ALA A 64 -0.70 39.88 -14.71
N SER A 65 0.53 39.40 -14.87
CA SER A 65 1.68 40.26 -15.23
C SER A 65 2.38 39.75 -16.48
N ARG A 66 2.59 40.66 -17.44
CA ARG A 66 3.28 40.39 -18.71
C ARG A 66 4.78 40.70 -18.68
N GLN A 67 5.32 41.04 -17.52
CA GLN A 67 6.75 41.32 -17.39
C GLN A 67 7.56 40.03 -17.61
N SER A 68 8.44 40.07 -18.61
CA SER A 68 9.32 38.95 -18.94
C SER A 68 10.40 38.78 -17.87
N GLY A 69 10.73 37.52 -17.56
CA GLY A 69 11.87 37.17 -16.70
C GLY A 69 11.70 37.49 -15.20
N ARG A 70 10.47 37.77 -14.75
CA ARG A 70 10.15 37.95 -13.32
C ARG A 70 10.10 36.61 -12.56
N GLY A 71 10.26 36.67 -11.25
CA GLY A 71 10.05 35.52 -10.37
C GLY A 71 8.56 35.16 -10.20
N PRO A 72 8.26 33.94 -9.72
CA PRO A 72 6.92 33.58 -9.27
C PRO A 72 6.45 34.41 -8.07
N ARG A 73 5.14 34.63 -8.02
CA ARG A 73 4.45 35.27 -6.90
C ARG A 73 3.74 34.27 -5.99
N ALA A 74 3.53 33.04 -6.46
CA ALA A 74 3.10 31.93 -5.64
C ALA A 74 4.00 30.70 -5.86
N ILE A 75 4.30 29.99 -4.77
CA ILE A 75 4.99 28.71 -4.80
C ILE A 75 4.15 27.64 -4.09
N ILE A 76 4.00 26.48 -4.73
CA ILE A 76 3.29 25.34 -4.17
C ILE A 76 4.22 24.14 -4.16
N LEU A 77 4.53 23.64 -2.96
CA LEU A 77 5.35 22.45 -2.78
C LEU A 77 4.47 21.23 -2.62
N ALA A 78 4.82 20.16 -3.33
CA ALA A 78 4.16 18.87 -3.25
C ALA A 78 5.20 17.74 -3.12
N PRO A 79 4.91 16.64 -2.39
CA PRO A 79 5.84 15.53 -2.16
C PRO A 79 6.21 14.75 -3.41
N THR A 80 5.34 14.71 -4.41
CA THR A 80 5.50 13.86 -5.60
C THR A 80 5.34 14.67 -6.87
N ARG A 81 5.88 14.13 -7.97
CA ARG A 81 5.83 14.77 -9.29
C ARG A 81 4.39 14.85 -9.78
N GLU A 82 3.59 13.85 -9.43
CA GLU A 82 2.26 13.67 -9.93
C GLU A 82 1.26 14.53 -9.17
N LEU A 83 1.42 14.68 -7.86
CA LEU A 83 0.66 15.68 -7.12
C LEU A 83 1.01 17.08 -7.60
N ALA A 84 2.30 17.36 -7.87
CA ALA A 84 2.70 18.63 -8.47
C ALA A 84 2.01 18.88 -9.83
N LYS A 85 1.93 17.86 -10.70
CA LYS A 85 1.21 17.96 -11.98
C LYS A 85 -0.29 18.16 -11.79
N GLN A 86 -0.93 17.44 -10.87
CA GLN A 86 -2.36 17.59 -10.57
C GLN A 86 -2.67 19.01 -10.09
N VAL A 87 -1.88 19.50 -9.12
CA VAL A 87 -2.03 20.85 -8.57
C VAL A 87 -1.77 21.90 -9.66
N ALA A 88 -0.76 21.72 -10.50
CA ALA A 88 -0.51 22.62 -11.63
C ALA A 88 -1.66 22.63 -12.65
N ALA A 89 -2.20 21.46 -13.00
CA ALA A 89 -3.35 21.37 -13.92
C ALA A 89 -4.60 22.05 -13.33
N GLU A 90 -4.83 21.91 -12.03
CA GLU A 90 -5.92 22.60 -11.34
C GLU A 90 -5.69 24.12 -11.31
N ALA A 91 -4.46 24.56 -11.05
CA ALA A 91 -4.07 25.96 -11.10
C ALA A 91 -4.22 26.56 -12.50
N GLU A 92 -3.82 25.85 -13.56
CA GLU A 92 -3.99 26.29 -14.96
C GLU A 92 -5.47 26.42 -15.35
N GLN A 93 -6.33 25.51 -14.86
CA GLN A 93 -7.76 25.54 -15.16
C GLN A 93 -8.51 26.62 -14.39
N SER A 94 -8.16 26.83 -13.12
CA SER A 94 -8.81 27.78 -12.22
C SER A 94 -8.26 29.21 -12.33
N ALA A 95 -6.96 29.34 -12.63
CA ALA A 95 -6.24 30.61 -12.72
C ALA A 95 -5.77 30.90 -14.14
N ARG A 96 -6.68 30.86 -15.12
CA ARG A 96 -6.36 30.99 -16.56
C ARG A 96 -5.64 32.29 -16.93
N HIS A 97 -5.76 33.33 -16.12
CA HIS A 97 -5.06 34.60 -16.30
C HIS A 97 -3.62 34.59 -15.78
N LEU A 98 -3.22 33.54 -15.05
CA LEU A 98 -1.89 33.35 -14.47
C LEU A 98 -1.12 32.26 -15.22
N THR A 99 0.18 32.45 -15.32
CA THR A 99 1.11 31.50 -15.91
C THR A 99 1.64 30.53 -14.86
N THR A 100 1.36 29.24 -15.03
CA THR A 100 1.83 28.19 -14.11
C THR A 100 2.94 27.38 -14.76
N VAL A 101 3.94 26.96 -13.96
CA VAL A 101 4.94 25.98 -14.38
C VAL A 101 5.05 24.88 -13.34
N THR A 102 5.14 23.63 -13.80
CA THR A 102 5.43 22.48 -12.94
C THR A 102 6.91 22.12 -12.99
N VAL A 103 7.55 21.98 -11.83
CA VAL A 103 8.99 21.77 -11.67
C VAL A 103 9.26 20.54 -10.81
N TYR A 104 9.84 19.49 -11.40
CA TYR A 104 10.05 18.22 -10.69
C TYR A 104 11.19 17.38 -11.26
N GLY A 105 11.74 16.49 -10.42
CA GLY A 105 12.87 15.62 -10.76
C GLY A 105 12.55 14.61 -11.87
N GLY A 106 13.56 14.04 -12.52
CA GLY A 106 13.39 13.00 -13.55
C GLY A 106 12.82 13.45 -14.90
N ALA A 107 12.31 14.68 -15.01
CA ALA A 107 12.11 15.36 -16.29
C ALA A 107 13.34 16.18 -16.69
N ALA A 108 13.49 16.42 -18.01
CA ALA A 108 14.56 17.24 -18.55
C ALA A 108 14.50 18.67 -17.98
N TYR A 109 15.69 19.25 -17.71
CA TYR A 109 15.81 20.62 -17.19
C TYR A 109 15.38 21.66 -18.22
N GLY A 110 15.81 21.52 -19.48
CA GLY A 110 15.65 22.56 -20.51
C GLY A 110 14.24 23.14 -20.66
N PRO A 111 13.16 22.33 -20.73
CA PRO A 111 11.79 22.86 -20.76
C PRO A 111 11.41 23.68 -19.52
N GLN A 112 11.80 23.21 -18.33
CA GLN A 112 11.54 23.89 -17.06
C GLN A 112 12.32 25.22 -16.98
N GLU A 113 13.60 25.20 -17.38
CA GLU A 113 14.45 26.40 -17.43
C GLU A 113 13.90 27.44 -18.40
N LYS A 114 13.48 27.03 -19.61
CA LYS A 114 12.87 27.93 -20.60
C LYS A 114 11.57 28.56 -20.09
N ALA A 115 10.74 27.81 -19.37
CA ALA A 115 9.51 28.34 -18.80
C ALA A 115 9.81 29.36 -17.70
N LEU A 116 10.70 29.04 -16.76
CA LEU A 116 11.13 29.94 -15.69
C LEU A 116 11.75 31.25 -16.23
N MET A 117 12.62 31.15 -17.24
CA MET A 117 13.25 32.32 -17.87
C MET A 117 12.26 33.27 -18.56
N ARG A 118 11.12 32.76 -19.05
CA ARG A 118 10.07 33.61 -19.64
C ARG A 118 9.35 34.44 -18.58
N GLY A 119 9.40 34.02 -17.32
CA GLY A 119 8.63 34.59 -16.21
C GLY A 119 7.33 33.82 -16.00
N VAL A 120 7.02 33.53 -14.74
CA VAL A 120 5.86 32.72 -14.33
C VAL A 120 5.18 33.34 -13.12
N ASP A 121 3.90 33.04 -12.92
CA ASP A 121 3.12 33.44 -11.75
C ASP A 121 3.19 32.45 -10.62
N ILE A 122 2.98 31.18 -10.97
CA ILE A 122 2.85 30.08 -10.03
C ILE A 122 3.89 29.04 -10.40
N VAL A 123 4.74 28.69 -9.43
CA VAL A 123 5.60 27.52 -9.52
C VAL A 123 5.02 26.43 -8.63
N VAL A 124 4.71 25.28 -9.23
CA VAL A 124 4.31 24.07 -8.50
C VAL A 124 5.41 23.05 -8.63
N GLY A 125 5.89 22.46 -7.55
CA GLY A 125 7.00 21.53 -7.69
C GLY A 125 7.39 20.70 -6.49
N THR A 126 8.25 19.72 -6.75
CA THR A 126 8.86 18.88 -5.72
C THR A 126 10.05 19.60 -5.08
N PRO A 127 10.22 19.59 -3.75
CA PRO A 127 11.26 20.36 -3.06
C PRO A 127 12.67 20.21 -3.66
N GLY A 128 13.12 18.97 -3.92
CA GLY A 128 14.46 18.73 -4.48
C GLY A 128 14.73 19.46 -5.80
N ARG A 129 13.78 19.42 -6.76
CA ARG A 129 13.97 20.11 -8.05
C ARG A 129 13.84 21.63 -7.93
N ILE A 130 13.04 22.13 -6.99
CA ILE A 130 12.99 23.57 -6.71
C ILE A 130 14.35 24.04 -6.21
N ILE A 131 14.97 23.33 -5.28
CA ILE A 131 16.33 23.61 -4.80
C ILE A 131 17.34 23.64 -5.95
N ASP A 132 17.32 22.62 -6.83
CA ASP A 132 18.22 22.58 -7.99
C ASP A 132 18.12 23.87 -8.83
N HIS A 133 16.91 24.39 -9.05
CA HIS A 133 16.68 25.61 -9.82
C HIS A 133 17.09 26.89 -9.07
N LEU A 134 16.92 26.93 -7.75
CA LEU A 134 17.42 28.01 -6.90
C LEU A 134 18.95 28.08 -6.94
N GLU A 135 19.62 26.95 -6.78
CA GLU A 135 21.09 26.86 -6.78
C GLU A 135 21.69 27.21 -8.15
N ARG A 136 20.98 26.89 -9.24
CA ARG A 136 21.34 27.30 -10.60
C ARG A 136 21.09 28.79 -10.89
N GLY A 137 20.39 29.50 -10.00
CA GLY A 137 20.05 30.91 -10.16
C GLY A 137 19.01 31.20 -11.26
N ASN A 138 18.35 30.16 -11.80
CA ASN A 138 17.32 30.32 -12.84
C ASN A 138 15.89 30.39 -12.25
N LEU A 139 15.76 30.21 -10.94
CA LEU A 139 14.57 30.52 -10.15
C LEU A 139 14.94 31.51 -9.04
N ARG A 140 14.12 32.54 -8.84
CA ARG A 140 14.25 33.52 -7.76
C ARG A 140 12.91 33.66 -7.05
N LEU A 141 12.89 33.59 -5.73
CA LEU A 141 11.65 33.62 -4.94
C LEU A 141 11.39 34.97 -4.26
N ASP A 142 12.17 36.00 -4.62
CA ASP A 142 12.12 37.35 -4.03
C ASP A 142 10.71 37.99 -4.12
N ASP A 143 9.91 37.60 -5.12
CA ASP A 143 8.58 38.15 -5.39
C ASP A 143 7.43 37.29 -4.81
N VAL A 144 7.74 36.20 -4.10
CA VAL A 144 6.73 35.27 -3.58
C VAL A 144 5.89 35.94 -2.49
N GLN A 145 4.59 36.01 -2.73
CA GLN A 145 3.57 36.55 -1.83
C GLN A 145 2.78 35.43 -1.13
N ILE A 146 2.73 34.24 -1.73
CA ILE A 146 1.96 33.09 -1.23
C ILE A 146 2.82 31.82 -1.34
N ALA A 147 2.98 31.11 -0.23
CA ALA A 147 3.63 29.80 -0.18
C ALA A 147 2.63 28.74 0.30
N VAL A 148 2.58 27.60 -0.39
CA VAL A 148 1.72 26.47 -0.04
C VAL A 148 2.57 25.22 0.17
N LEU A 149 2.34 24.51 1.27
CA LEU A 149 2.86 23.17 1.52
C LEU A 149 1.68 22.18 1.44
N ASP A 150 1.58 21.42 0.35
CA ASP A 150 0.54 20.40 0.19
C ASP A 150 1.10 19.01 0.54
N GLU A 151 0.35 18.26 1.35
CA GLU A 151 0.79 17.00 1.97
C GLU A 151 2.14 17.14 2.70
N ALA A 152 2.18 18.08 3.67
CA ALA A 152 3.39 18.42 4.41
C ALA A 152 3.95 17.25 5.24
N ASP A 153 3.09 16.44 5.84
CA ASP A 153 3.42 15.17 6.49
C ASP A 153 4.18 14.22 5.56
N GLU A 154 3.65 14.02 4.35
CA GLU A 154 4.27 13.17 3.34
C GLU A 154 5.62 13.71 2.88
N MET A 155 5.77 15.03 2.68
CA MET A 155 7.07 15.62 2.34
C MET A 155 8.13 15.39 3.42
N LEU A 156 7.74 15.41 4.70
CA LEU A 156 8.66 15.09 5.79
C LEU A 156 9.00 13.60 5.84
N SER A 157 8.03 12.73 5.56
CA SER A 157 8.23 11.28 5.59
C SER A 157 9.28 10.81 4.56
N VAL A 158 9.33 11.46 3.40
CA VAL A 158 10.33 11.19 2.34
C VAL A 158 11.65 11.95 2.50
N GLY A 159 11.80 12.73 3.58
CA GLY A 159 13.06 13.40 3.92
C GLY A 159 13.26 14.78 3.28
N PHE A 160 12.22 15.49 2.86
CA PHE A 160 12.34 16.83 2.28
C PHE A 160 12.38 17.99 3.30
N ALA A 161 12.53 17.70 4.59
CA ALA A 161 12.53 18.72 5.64
C ALA A 161 13.50 19.88 5.36
N ASP A 162 14.78 19.56 5.12
CA ASP A 162 15.83 20.57 4.89
C ASP A 162 15.59 21.37 3.60
N ALA A 163 15.12 20.69 2.55
CA ALA A 163 14.80 21.32 1.27
C ALA A 163 13.63 22.31 1.41
N ILE A 164 12.57 21.95 2.13
CA ILE A 164 11.44 22.85 2.41
C ILE A 164 11.93 24.08 3.17
N GLU A 165 12.73 23.89 4.22
CA GLU A 165 13.25 25.00 5.01
C GLU A 165 14.10 25.95 4.16
N GLN A 166 14.99 25.42 3.33
CA GLN A 166 15.81 26.24 2.42
C GLN A 166 14.93 27.04 1.44
N ILE A 167 13.91 26.42 0.83
CA ILE A 167 12.97 27.11 -0.06
C ILE A 167 12.25 28.25 0.67
N LEU A 168 11.69 27.98 1.85
CA LEU A 168 10.94 28.96 2.64
C LEU A 168 11.81 30.11 3.17
N ARG A 169 13.11 29.87 3.38
CA ARG A 169 14.11 30.89 3.72
C ARG A 169 14.51 31.75 2.52
N SER A 170 14.48 31.20 1.31
CA SER A 170 14.74 31.95 0.07
C SER A 170 13.58 32.85 -0.37
N ALA A 171 12.38 32.68 0.20
CA ALA A 171 11.23 33.53 -0.03
C ALA A 171 11.08 34.63 1.05
N PRO A 172 10.47 35.80 0.73
CA PRO A 172 10.21 36.87 1.68
C PRO A 172 9.48 36.41 2.94
N LYS A 173 9.84 36.96 4.11
CA LYS A 173 9.14 36.69 5.37
C LYS A 173 7.71 37.23 5.38
N ASP A 174 7.47 38.35 4.70
CA ASP A 174 6.14 38.93 4.56
C ASP A 174 5.40 38.29 3.38
N ARG A 175 4.88 37.09 3.63
CA ARG A 175 4.07 36.31 2.70
C ARG A 175 2.94 35.61 3.45
N GLN A 176 1.91 35.19 2.73
CA GLN A 176 0.92 34.25 3.25
C GLN A 176 1.47 32.82 3.13
N THR A 177 1.42 32.03 4.19
CA THR A 177 1.83 30.63 4.19
C THR A 177 0.63 29.74 4.55
N MET A 178 0.25 28.84 3.63
CA MET A 178 -0.80 27.85 3.85
C MET A 178 -0.19 26.44 3.90
N LEU A 179 -0.53 25.67 4.92
CA LEU A 179 -0.05 24.31 5.12
C LEU A 179 -1.24 23.36 5.11
N PHE A 180 -1.20 22.35 4.26
CA PHE A 180 -2.21 21.30 4.19
C PHE A 180 -1.58 19.95 4.48
N SER A 181 -2.20 19.19 5.37
CA SER A 181 -1.66 17.91 5.87
C SER A 181 -2.79 17.00 6.31
N ALA A 182 -2.63 15.69 6.22
CA ALA A 182 -3.61 14.76 6.80
C ALA A 182 -3.36 14.58 8.30
N THR A 183 -2.09 14.61 8.70
CA THR A 183 -1.60 14.46 10.06
C THR A 183 -0.75 15.68 10.48
N LEU A 184 -0.55 15.87 11.78
CA LEU A 184 0.29 16.94 12.34
C LEU A 184 1.40 16.35 13.22
N PRO A 185 2.36 15.61 12.65
CA PRO A 185 3.51 15.15 13.42
C PRO A 185 4.35 16.35 13.87
N SER A 186 5.19 16.15 14.90
CA SER A 186 6.01 17.22 15.51
C SER A 186 6.86 18.01 14.51
N GLY A 187 7.26 17.39 13.39
CA GLY A 187 7.95 18.07 12.29
C GLY A 187 7.09 19.07 11.54
N VAL A 188 5.84 18.72 11.23
CA VAL A 188 4.87 19.62 10.58
C VAL A 188 4.52 20.77 11.51
N GLU A 189 4.29 20.49 12.80
CA GLU A 189 4.01 21.54 13.78
C GLU A 189 5.19 22.51 13.96
N ARG A 190 6.42 22.03 13.87
CA ARG A 190 7.63 22.87 13.91
C ARG A 190 7.72 23.76 12.67
N LEU A 191 7.47 23.22 11.48
CA LEU A 191 7.42 24.01 10.25
C LEU A 191 6.37 25.12 10.33
N ALA A 192 5.16 24.78 10.79
CA ALA A 192 4.08 25.74 10.99
C ALA A 192 4.49 26.87 11.95
N ARG A 193 5.02 26.52 13.14
CA ARG A 193 5.47 27.51 14.14
C ARG A 193 6.59 28.43 13.64
N GLN A 194 7.48 27.93 12.79
CA GLN A 194 8.65 28.68 12.33
C GLN A 194 8.35 29.57 11.10
N TYR A 195 7.44 29.14 10.22
CA TYR A 195 7.24 29.78 8.91
C TYR A 195 5.82 30.34 8.69
N GLN A 196 4.92 30.24 9.67
CA GLN A 196 3.59 30.86 9.63
C GLN A 196 3.41 31.95 10.71
N ARG A 197 2.44 32.85 10.48
CA ARG A 197 2.08 33.97 11.36
C ARG A 197 0.62 33.84 11.82
N ASP A 198 0.43 33.51 13.09
CA ASP A 198 -0.90 33.31 13.71
C ASP A 198 -1.88 32.51 12.81
N PRO A 199 -1.50 31.26 12.42
CA PRO A 199 -2.26 30.50 11.45
C PRO A 199 -3.60 30.04 12.02
N VAL A 200 -4.64 30.11 11.20
CA VAL A 200 -5.94 29.50 11.53
C VAL A 200 -5.84 27.99 11.35
N LEU A 201 -6.18 27.23 12.39
CA LEU A 201 -6.32 25.77 12.30
C LEU A 201 -7.75 25.42 11.87
N VAL A 202 -7.87 24.76 10.72
CA VAL A 202 -9.10 24.12 10.25
C VAL A 202 -8.89 22.61 10.32
N ASP A 203 -9.58 21.93 11.22
CA ASP A 203 -9.44 20.48 11.44
C ASP A 203 -10.72 19.73 11.12
N LEU A 204 -10.69 18.99 10.00
CA LEU A 204 -11.79 18.13 9.55
C LEU A 204 -11.52 16.64 9.76
N VAL A 205 -10.36 16.29 10.33
CA VAL A 205 -9.99 14.90 10.60
C VAL A 205 -10.39 14.51 12.03
N GLY A 206 -10.46 15.48 12.95
CA GLY A 206 -10.84 15.28 14.35
C GLY A 206 -9.78 14.52 15.17
N GLU A 207 -9.99 14.44 16.49
CA GLU A 207 -9.12 13.68 17.40
C GLU A 207 -9.35 12.15 17.34
N ARG A 208 -10.43 11.70 16.70
CA ARG A 208 -10.69 10.26 16.50
C ARG A 208 -10.09 9.79 15.18
N ALA A 209 -8.99 9.07 15.32
CA ALA A 209 -8.28 8.37 14.28
C ALA A 209 -9.20 7.78 13.18
N SER A 210 -8.82 8.04 11.93
CA SER A 210 -8.82 7.04 10.86
C SER A 210 -10.12 6.23 10.66
N GLN A 211 -11.30 6.82 10.65
CA GLN A 211 -12.42 6.12 9.98
C GLN A 211 -12.10 5.99 8.49
N ALA A 212 -11.48 4.88 8.05
CA ALA A 212 -11.52 4.46 6.66
C ALA A 212 -12.95 4.65 6.15
N SER A 213 -13.12 5.11 4.90
CA SER A 213 -14.45 5.50 4.44
C SER A 213 -15.43 4.36 4.71
N GLN A 214 -16.62 4.70 5.23
CA GLN A 214 -17.63 3.74 5.67
C GLN A 214 -18.11 2.81 4.53
N THR A 215 -17.66 3.06 3.30
CA THR A 215 -17.93 2.34 2.06
C THR A 215 -16.89 1.28 1.70
N VAL A 216 -15.79 1.15 2.47
CA VAL A 216 -14.75 0.14 2.21
C VAL A 216 -14.94 -1.08 3.11
N THR A 217 -15.04 -2.25 2.48
CA THR A 217 -14.99 -3.54 3.17
C THR A 217 -13.53 -3.94 3.40
N HIS A 218 -13.16 -4.13 4.66
CA HIS A 218 -11.79 -4.45 5.07
C HIS A 218 -11.68 -5.94 5.42
N LEU A 219 -10.84 -6.67 4.68
CA LEU A 219 -10.64 -8.10 4.86
C LEU A 219 -9.21 -8.42 5.28
N ALA A 220 -9.04 -9.42 6.14
CA ALA A 220 -7.73 -9.97 6.49
C ALA A 220 -7.65 -11.44 6.09
N ILE A 221 -6.63 -11.79 5.31
CA ILE A 221 -6.41 -13.14 4.80
C ILE A 221 -5.04 -13.63 5.26
N LYS A 222 -5.06 -14.70 6.05
CA LYS A 222 -3.85 -15.34 6.56
C LYS A 222 -3.23 -16.20 5.45
N VAL A 223 -1.98 -15.95 5.11
CA VAL A 223 -1.27 -16.59 4.01
C VAL A 223 0.03 -17.26 4.45
N GLY A 224 0.36 -18.37 3.80
CA GLY A 224 1.61 -19.10 3.99
C GLY A 224 2.71 -18.65 3.01
N ARG A 225 3.49 -19.61 2.52
CA ARG A 225 4.60 -19.37 1.57
C ARG A 225 4.13 -19.09 0.14
N VAL A 226 2.92 -19.53 -0.23
CA VAL A 226 2.38 -19.41 -1.60
C VAL A 226 1.56 -18.13 -1.82
N ARG A 227 2.07 -17.01 -1.33
CA ARG A 227 1.36 -15.73 -1.29
C ARG A 227 0.97 -15.20 -2.67
N THR A 228 1.83 -15.37 -3.66
CA THR A 228 1.57 -14.96 -5.06
C THR A 228 0.40 -15.74 -5.67
N ARG A 229 0.31 -17.04 -5.40
CA ARG A 229 -0.80 -17.87 -5.87
C ARG A 229 -2.12 -17.37 -5.26
N VAL A 230 -2.15 -17.16 -3.95
CA VAL A 230 -3.33 -16.63 -3.26
C VAL A 230 -3.74 -15.27 -3.83
N LEU A 231 -2.79 -14.40 -4.15
CA LEU A 231 -3.11 -13.13 -4.82
C LEU A 231 -3.80 -13.35 -6.18
N ALA A 232 -3.28 -14.25 -7.02
CA ALA A 232 -3.88 -14.55 -8.32
C ALA A 232 -5.30 -15.14 -8.17
N ASP A 233 -5.50 -16.03 -7.20
CA ASP A 233 -6.81 -16.61 -6.88
C ASP A 233 -7.79 -15.52 -6.42
N LEU A 234 -7.34 -14.57 -5.59
CA LEU A 234 -8.15 -13.42 -5.18
C LEU A 234 -8.53 -12.53 -6.35
N LEU A 235 -7.58 -12.19 -7.22
CA LEU A 235 -7.85 -11.38 -8.42
C LEU A 235 -8.84 -12.08 -9.37
N THR A 236 -8.81 -13.41 -9.41
CA THR A 236 -9.76 -14.21 -10.20
C THR A 236 -11.15 -14.23 -9.56
N VAL A 237 -11.24 -14.46 -8.25
CA VAL A 237 -12.52 -14.59 -7.53
C VAL A 237 -13.25 -13.27 -7.41
N TYR A 238 -12.55 -12.18 -7.08
CA TYR A 238 -13.15 -10.86 -6.98
C TYR A 238 -13.36 -10.21 -8.35
N ASN A 239 -12.64 -10.65 -9.38
CA ASN A 239 -12.71 -10.16 -10.77
C ASN A 239 -12.90 -8.63 -10.88
N PRO A 240 -12.02 -7.81 -10.26
CA PRO A 240 -12.18 -6.36 -10.26
C PRO A 240 -12.00 -5.79 -11.67
N GLU A 241 -12.68 -4.69 -11.99
CA GLU A 241 -12.38 -3.93 -13.21
C GLU A 241 -10.98 -3.33 -13.09
N ARG A 242 -10.65 -2.81 -11.90
CA ARG A 242 -9.35 -2.27 -11.56
C ARG A 242 -8.92 -2.66 -10.16
N ALA A 243 -7.66 -3.08 -10.03
CA ALA A 243 -7.04 -3.40 -8.75
C ALA A 243 -5.66 -2.78 -8.58
N ILE A 244 -5.31 -2.46 -7.34
CA ILE A 244 -3.94 -2.08 -6.95
C ILE A 244 -3.41 -3.07 -5.93
N VAL A 245 -2.23 -3.61 -6.19
CA VAL A 245 -1.51 -4.51 -5.31
C VAL A 245 -0.30 -3.78 -4.76
N PHE A 246 -0.30 -3.54 -3.45
CA PHE A 246 0.79 -2.85 -2.76
C PHE A 246 1.83 -3.81 -2.24
N THR A 247 3.07 -3.60 -2.64
CA THR A 247 4.21 -4.42 -2.23
C THR A 247 5.35 -3.58 -1.64
N ARG A 248 6.31 -4.23 -0.97
CA ARG A 248 7.34 -3.53 -0.19
C ARG A 248 8.50 -3.05 -1.05
N THR A 249 8.94 -3.88 -2.00
CA THR A 249 10.17 -3.61 -2.76
C THR A 249 9.89 -3.49 -4.25
N LYS A 250 10.78 -2.75 -4.93
CA LYS A 250 10.70 -2.51 -6.38
C LYS A 250 10.85 -3.82 -7.17
N ARG A 251 11.85 -4.63 -6.82
CA ARG A 251 12.09 -5.97 -7.39
C ARG A 251 10.86 -6.86 -7.25
N GLU A 252 10.21 -6.85 -6.09
CA GLU A 252 9.01 -7.63 -5.86
C GLU A 252 7.82 -7.13 -6.69
N ALA A 253 7.74 -5.82 -7.00
CA ALA A 253 6.71 -5.30 -7.89
C ALA A 253 6.88 -5.83 -9.32
N ASP A 254 8.11 -5.82 -9.84
CA ASP A 254 8.44 -6.37 -11.15
C ASP A 254 8.14 -7.88 -11.21
N GLU A 255 8.68 -8.66 -10.27
CA GLU A 255 8.50 -10.11 -10.23
C GLU A 255 7.03 -10.51 -10.11
N LEU A 256 6.27 -9.81 -9.26
CA LEU A 256 4.86 -10.09 -9.06
C LEU A 256 4.03 -9.74 -10.29
N SER A 257 4.30 -8.62 -10.96
CA SER A 257 3.62 -8.29 -12.22
C SER A 257 3.86 -9.34 -13.31
N LEU A 258 5.10 -9.81 -13.45
CA LEU A 258 5.45 -10.85 -14.42
C LEU A 258 4.76 -12.17 -14.11
N GLU A 259 4.75 -12.59 -12.84
CA GLU A 259 4.08 -13.82 -12.43
C GLU A 259 2.56 -13.76 -12.66
N LEU A 260 1.94 -12.60 -12.44
CA LEU A 260 0.52 -12.39 -12.75
C LEU A 260 0.27 -12.49 -14.27
N ILE A 261 1.13 -11.90 -15.10
CA ILE A 261 1.04 -12.00 -16.58
C ILE A 261 1.14 -13.46 -17.03
N HIS A 262 2.09 -14.24 -16.49
CA HIS A 262 2.21 -15.68 -16.81
C HIS A 262 0.97 -16.48 -16.44
N ARG A 263 0.17 -16.00 -15.48
CA ARG A 263 -1.12 -16.58 -15.09
C ARG A 263 -2.32 -16.02 -15.86
N GLY A 264 -2.08 -15.22 -16.90
CA GLY A 264 -3.13 -14.62 -17.74
C GLY A 264 -3.80 -13.39 -17.12
N ILE A 265 -3.21 -12.79 -16.09
CA ILE A 265 -3.72 -11.57 -15.46
C ILE A 265 -2.93 -10.38 -15.98
N GLU A 266 -3.63 -9.44 -16.62
CA GLU A 266 -3.04 -8.19 -17.14
C GLU A 266 -2.57 -7.31 -15.98
N ALA A 267 -1.26 -7.25 -15.78
CA ALA A 267 -0.64 -6.51 -14.70
C ALA A 267 0.55 -5.66 -15.18
N GLU A 268 0.79 -4.53 -14.52
CA GLU A 268 1.97 -3.68 -14.73
C GLU A 268 2.61 -3.30 -13.38
N ALA A 269 3.93 -3.18 -13.36
CA ALA A 269 4.66 -2.69 -12.18
C ALA A 269 4.69 -1.15 -12.12
N LEU A 270 4.71 -0.62 -10.91
CA LEU A 270 4.79 0.81 -10.65
C LEU A 270 5.67 1.09 -9.42
N HIS A 271 6.93 1.46 -9.66
CA HIS A 271 7.89 1.78 -8.61
C HIS A 271 8.78 2.97 -9.00
N GLY A 272 9.65 3.41 -8.08
CA GLY A 272 10.47 4.63 -8.24
C GLY A 272 11.66 4.52 -9.22
N ASP A 273 12.02 3.30 -9.66
CA ASP A 273 13.12 3.11 -10.63
C ASP A 273 12.65 3.11 -12.09
N LEU A 274 11.34 3.11 -12.31
CA LEU A 274 10.79 3.25 -13.65
C LEU A 274 11.13 4.63 -14.21
N ALA A 275 11.59 4.65 -15.46
CA ALA A 275 11.72 5.90 -16.19
C ALA A 275 10.35 6.60 -16.28
N GLN A 276 10.35 7.94 -16.30
CA GLN A 276 9.12 8.72 -16.30
C GLN A 276 8.18 8.33 -17.46
N SER A 277 8.72 8.05 -18.64
CA SER A 277 7.95 7.59 -19.80
C SER A 277 7.33 6.20 -19.61
N GLN A 278 7.99 5.31 -18.87
CA GLN A 278 7.44 4.00 -18.54
C GLN A 278 6.30 4.11 -17.54
N ARG A 279 6.50 4.93 -16.52
CA ARG A 279 5.49 5.24 -15.50
C ARG A 279 4.22 5.83 -16.10
N GLU A 280 4.36 6.79 -17.01
CA GLU A 280 3.24 7.40 -17.73
C GLU A 280 2.51 6.40 -18.63
N ARG A 281 3.23 5.46 -19.25
CA ARG A 281 2.64 4.38 -20.04
C ARG A 281 1.84 3.40 -19.19
N ALA A 282 2.41 2.93 -18.08
CA ALA A 282 1.73 2.02 -17.16
C ALA A 282 0.44 2.65 -16.61
N LEU A 283 0.52 3.90 -16.15
CA LEU A 283 -0.64 4.65 -15.68
C LEU A 283 -1.65 4.99 -16.79
N GLY A 284 -1.17 5.24 -18.00
CA GLY A 284 -2.03 5.43 -19.17
C GLY A 284 -2.79 4.15 -19.54
N ALA A 285 -2.13 3.00 -19.53
CA ALA A 285 -2.74 1.70 -19.81
C ALA A 285 -3.77 1.32 -18.73
N PHE A 286 -3.44 1.56 -17.46
CA PHE A 286 -4.36 1.34 -16.33
C PHE A 286 -5.61 2.24 -16.43
N ARG A 287 -5.44 3.53 -16.71
CA ARG A 287 -6.55 4.47 -16.93
C ARG A 287 -7.44 4.08 -18.11
N ALA A 288 -6.84 3.58 -19.18
CA ALA A 288 -7.55 3.11 -20.36
C ALA A 288 -8.24 1.73 -20.16
N GLY A 289 -8.05 1.07 -19.02
CA GLY A 289 -8.60 -0.27 -18.77
C GLY A 289 -7.90 -1.41 -19.52
N ARG A 290 -6.76 -1.13 -20.18
CA ARG A 290 -5.95 -2.16 -20.87
C ARG A 290 -5.13 -3.02 -19.91
N VAL A 291 -4.95 -2.54 -18.68
CA VAL A 291 -4.29 -3.24 -17.60
C VAL A 291 -5.23 -3.17 -16.41
N ARG A 292 -5.62 -4.34 -15.89
CA ARG A 292 -6.55 -4.43 -14.76
C ARG A 292 -5.85 -4.32 -13.42
N VAL A 293 -4.59 -4.74 -13.33
CA VAL A 293 -3.86 -4.80 -12.05
C VAL A 293 -2.61 -3.93 -12.08
N LEU A 294 -2.48 -3.03 -11.11
CA LEU A 294 -1.26 -2.25 -10.91
C LEU A 294 -0.52 -2.75 -9.67
N VAL A 295 0.70 -3.26 -9.84
CA VAL A 295 1.54 -3.69 -8.72
C VAL A 295 2.48 -2.56 -8.33
N ALA A 296 2.28 -1.95 -7.16
CA ALA A 296 2.94 -0.71 -6.79
C ALA A 296 3.66 -0.74 -5.44
N THR A 297 4.71 0.08 -5.29
CA THR A 297 5.28 0.43 -3.98
C THR A 297 4.68 1.73 -3.44
N ASP A 298 4.80 1.99 -2.14
CA ASP A 298 4.28 3.22 -1.50
C ASP A 298 4.71 4.50 -2.19
N VAL A 299 6.02 4.63 -2.40
CA VAL A 299 6.66 5.79 -3.01
C VAL A 299 6.07 6.07 -4.38
N ALA A 300 5.63 5.02 -5.08
CA ALA A 300 5.17 5.13 -6.43
C ALA A 300 3.67 5.35 -6.55
N ALA A 301 2.83 4.94 -5.59
CA ALA A 301 1.37 5.16 -5.69
C ALA A 301 0.89 6.44 -4.99
N ARG A 302 1.70 7.05 -4.13
CA ARG A 302 1.36 8.31 -3.45
C ARG A 302 1.34 9.48 -4.43
N GLY A 303 0.39 10.40 -4.26
CA GLY A 303 0.20 11.57 -5.13
C GLY A 303 -0.13 11.29 -6.60
N LEU A 304 -0.40 10.04 -6.98
CA LEU A 304 -0.83 9.71 -8.33
C LEU A 304 -2.33 9.93 -8.52
N ASP A 305 -2.71 10.44 -9.69
CA ASP A 305 -4.08 10.38 -10.24
C ASP A 305 -4.39 8.96 -10.72
N ILE A 306 -4.41 8.02 -9.78
CA ILE A 306 -4.88 6.67 -10.06
C ILE A 306 -6.41 6.75 -10.02
N PRO A 307 -7.11 6.30 -11.07
CA PRO A 307 -8.55 6.14 -11.03
C PRO A 307 -8.96 5.38 -9.77
N GLU A 308 -10.17 5.64 -9.32
CA GLU A 308 -10.78 4.80 -8.31
C GLU A 308 -10.74 3.33 -8.75
N VAL A 309 -10.42 2.46 -7.80
CA VAL A 309 -10.26 1.02 -8.01
C VAL A 309 -11.25 0.24 -7.15
N ASP A 310 -11.68 -0.93 -7.63
CA ASP A 310 -12.65 -1.77 -6.92
C ASP A 310 -11.97 -2.56 -5.79
N LEU A 311 -10.70 -2.93 -6.01
CA LEU A 311 -9.94 -3.78 -5.11
C LEU A 311 -8.55 -3.20 -4.80
N VAL A 312 -8.24 -3.10 -3.52
CA VAL A 312 -6.88 -2.81 -3.04
C VAL A 312 -6.38 -4.03 -2.27
N VAL A 313 -5.21 -4.55 -2.63
CA VAL A 313 -4.57 -5.66 -1.93
C VAL A 313 -3.25 -5.20 -1.33
N GLN A 314 -3.11 -5.30 -0.01
CA GLN A 314 -1.84 -5.19 0.67
C GLN A 314 -1.12 -6.53 0.53
N TYR A 315 -0.23 -6.62 -0.46
CA TYR A 315 0.58 -7.82 -0.65
C TYR A 315 1.50 -8.05 0.53
N HIS A 316 1.92 -7.03 1.29
CA HIS A 316 2.55 -7.17 2.60
C HIS A 316 1.82 -6.34 3.64
N MET A 317 1.95 -6.69 4.92
CA MET A 317 1.52 -5.80 5.99
C MET A 317 2.10 -4.39 5.79
N PRO A 318 1.28 -3.33 5.88
CA PRO A 318 1.76 -1.96 5.79
C PRO A 318 2.68 -1.65 6.98
N ASN A 319 3.73 -0.85 6.73
CA ASN A 319 4.74 -0.53 7.76
C ASN A 319 4.19 0.40 8.86
N ASP A 320 3.15 1.17 8.54
CA ASP A 320 2.51 2.10 9.45
C ASP A 320 1.01 2.28 9.12
N THR A 321 0.29 2.87 10.07
CA THR A 321 -1.14 3.14 10.02
C THR A 321 -1.52 4.07 8.87
N GLU A 322 -0.70 5.09 8.60
CA GLU A 322 -0.98 6.13 7.61
C GLU A 322 -0.91 5.57 6.19
N ALA A 323 0.09 4.74 5.91
CA ALA A 323 0.22 3.99 4.67
C ALA A 323 -1.01 3.14 4.42
N TYR A 324 -1.54 2.43 5.43
CA TYR A 324 -2.76 1.65 5.26
C TYR A 324 -3.96 2.52 4.86
N VAL A 325 -4.17 3.65 5.54
CA VAL A 325 -5.28 4.57 5.27
C VAL A 325 -5.16 5.17 3.87
N HIS A 326 -3.96 5.57 3.45
CA HIS A 326 -3.72 6.13 2.11
C HIS A 326 -3.91 5.11 0.99
N ARG A 327 -3.53 3.85 1.23
CA ARG A 327 -3.68 2.76 0.27
C ARG A 327 -5.13 2.29 0.17
N SER A 328 -5.78 1.98 1.30
CA SER A 328 -7.18 1.55 1.33
C SER A 328 -8.12 2.64 0.83
N GLY A 329 -7.80 3.91 1.10
CA GLY A 329 -8.53 5.05 0.54
C GLY A 329 -8.40 5.23 -0.97
N ARG A 330 -7.79 4.31 -1.73
CA ARG A 330 -7.82 4.27 -3.21
C ARG A 330 -9.09 3.62 -3.76
N THR A 331 -9.84 2.93 -2.90
CA THR A 331 -11.13 2.34 -3.22
C THR A 331 -12.25 3.02 -2.41
N GLY A 332 -13.51 2.76 -2.77
CA GLY A 332 -14.69 3.21 -2.04
C GLY A 332 -14.86 4.74 -1.95
N ARG A 333 -14.62 5.46 -3.05
CA ARG A 333 -14.82 6.92 -3.17
C ARG A 333 -16.15 7.23 -3.88
N ALA A 334 -16.57 8.49 -3.83
CA ALA A 334 -17.76 8.99 -4.54
C ALA A 334 -19.06 8.18 -4.35
N GLY A 335 -19.23 7.51 -3.20
CA GLY A 335 -20.42 6.70 -2.88
C GLY A 335 -20.41 5.27 -3.43
N ARG A 336 -19.33 4.83 -4.08
CA ARG A 336 -19.15 3.43 -4.49
C ARG A 336 -18.63 2.58 -3.33
N GLU A 337 -18.97 1.30 -3.33
CA GLU A 337 -18.37 0.32 -2.44
C GLU A 337 -16.99 -0.11 -2.94
N GLY A 338 -16.10 -0.44 -2.00
CA GLY A 338 -14.73 -0.84 -2.30
C GLY A 338 -14.26 -1.98 -1.39
N THR A 339 -13.29 -2.77 -1.85
CA THR A 339 -12.70 -3.83 -1.01
C THR A 339 -11.21 -3.58 -0.78
N ALA A 340 -10.77 -3.65 0.47
CA ALA A 340 -9.36 -3.58 0.85
C ALA A 340 -8.95 -4.87 1.60
N ILE A 341 -8.08 -5.66 0.97
CA ILE A 341 -7.59 -6.94 1.50
C ILE A 341 -6.19 -6.76 2.07
N VAL A 342 -5.95 -7.28 3.27
CA VAL A 342 -4.63 -7.41 3.86
C VAL A 342 -4.22 -8.87 3.86
N LEU A 343 -3.11 -9.18 3.18
CA LEU A 343 -2.45 -10.46 3.34
C LEU A 343 -1.52 -10.39 4.56
N TYR A 344 -1.51 -11.41 5.41
CA TYR A 344 -0.61 -11.47 6.57
C TYR A 344 -0.17 -12.90 6.90
N GLY A 345 1.04 -13.06 7.42
CA GLY A 345 1.65 -14.34 7.78
C GLY A 345 1.33 -14.80 9.20
N ASP A 346 1.78 -16.01 9.55
CA ASP A 346 1.50 -16.65 10.85
C ASP A 346 1.99 -15.82 12.06
N ARG A 347 3.05 -15.01 11.90
CA ARG A 347 3.65 -14.19 12.97
C ARG A 347 3.17 -12.73 13.00
N GLU A 348 2.37 -12.32 12.01
CA GLU A 348 1.96 -10.92 11.82
C GLU A 348 0.61 -10.58 12.51
N GLY A 349 0.03 -11.53 13.28
CA GLY A 349 -1.26 -11.33 13.94
C GLY A 349 -1.28 -10.16 14.94
N ARG A 350 -0.19 -9.93 15.67
CA ARG A 350 -0.07 -8.77 16.58
C ARG A 350 -0.02 -7.45 15.83
N GLU A 351 0.66 -7.43 14.68
CA GLU A 351 0.76 -6.24 13.83
C GLU A 351 -0.61 -5.89 13.24
N LEU A 352 -1.39 -6.89 12.81
CA LEU A 352 -2.76 -6.70 12.35
C LEU A 352 -3.65 -6.10 13.45
N SER A 353 -3.61 -6.64 14.68
CA SER A 353 -4.39 -6.09 15.80
C SER A 353 -3.95 -4.67 16.21
N ASN A 354 -2.66 -4.35 16.07
CA ASN A 354 -2.18 -2.99 16.32
C ASN A 354 -2.66 -2.03 15.24
N LEU A 355 -2.68 -2.48 13.97
CA LEU A 355 -3.21 -1.73 12.85
C LEU A 355 -4.72 -1.46 13.04
N GLU A 356 -5.51 -2.44 13.46
CA GLU A 356 -6.93 -2.25 13.80
C GLU A 356 -7.14 -1.20 14.89
N ARG A 357 -6.37 -1.26 15.98
CA ARG A 357 -6.49 -0.29 17.07
C ARG A 357 -6.09 1.12 16.65
N ALA A 358 -5.01 1.24 15.88
CA ALA A 358 -4.49 2.53 15.44
C ALA A 358 -5.36 3.18 14.36
N THR A 359 -5.93 2.37 13.46
CA THR A 359 -6.84 2.84 12.42
C THR A 359 -8.28 2.98 12.91
N GLY A 360 -8.72 2.17 13.87
CA GLY A 360 -10.15 2.04 14.18
C GLY A 360 -10.94 1.21 13.15
N VAL A 361 -10.27 0.63 12.16
CA VAL A 361 -10.85 -0.29 11.17
C VAL A 361 -11.02 -1.67 11.80
N ARG A 362 -12.11 -2.37 11.44
CA ARG A 362 -12.28 -3.79 11.74
C ARG A 362 -12.04 -4.64 10.50
N PHE A 363 -11.03 -5.51 10.55
CA PHE A 363 -10.81 -6.47 9.49
C PHE A 363 -11.70 -7.69 9.71
N THR A 364 -12.47 -8.04 8.69
CA THR A 364 -13.21 -9.29 8.69
C THR A 364 -12.28 -10.42 8.23
N PRO A 365 -12.06 -11.46 9.04
CA PRO A 365 -11.25 -12.60 8.61
C PRO A 365 -11.86 -13.29 7.40
N ARG A 366 -11.05 -13.60 6.39
CA ARG A 366 -11.45 -14.36 5.19
C ARG A 366 -10.41 -15.45 4.94
N ALA A 367 -10.87 -16.69 4.74
CA ALA A 367 -10.01 -17.79 4.33
C ALA A 367 -9.42 -17.53 2.94
N VAL A 368 -8.37 -18.25 2.55
CA VAL A 368 -7.91 -18.23 1.17
C VAL A 368 -9.00 -18.80 0.23
N PRO A 369 -9.09 -18.35 -1.03
CA PRO A 369 -10.05 -18.91 -1.95
C PRO A 369 -9.88 -20.41 -2.18
N THR A 370 -10.98 -21.15 -2.29
CA THR A 370 -10.93 -22.59 -2.56
C THR A 370 -10.78 -22.86 -4.05
N ALA A 371 -10.25 -24.03 -4.42
CA ALA A 371 -10.14 -24.42 -5.83
C ALA A 371 -11.51 -24.49 -6.54
N LYS A 372 -12.60 -24.72 -5.78
CA LYS A 372 -13.97 -24.66 -6.30
C LYS A 372 -14.36 -23.20 -6.60
N GLU A 373 -14.15 -22.29 -5.65
CA GLU A 373 -14.44 -20.86 -5.83
C GLU A 373 -13.70 -20.27 -7.03
N VAL A 374 -12.40 -20.59 -7.16
CA VAL A 374 -11.58 -20.12 -8.29
C VAL A 374 -12.12 -20.67 -9.62
N ARG A 375 -12.43 -21.98 -9.70
CA ARG A 375 -12.98 -22.57 -10.93
C ARG A 375 -14.32 -21.97 -11.32
N GLU A 376 -15.22 -21.78 -10.36
CA GLU A 376 -16.52 -21.16 -10.60
C GLU A 376 -16.37 -19.70 -11.05
N ALA A 377 -15.46 -18.95 -10.45
CA ALA A 377 -15.17 -17.57 -10.85
C ALA A 377 -14.57 -17.51 -12.27
N SER A 378 -13.57 -18.34 -12.57
CA SER A 378 -12.99 -18.43 -13.92
C SER A 378 -14.04 -18.80 -14.98
N ALA A 379 -14.95 -19.74 -14.67
CA ALA A 379 -16.03 -20.12 -15.56
C ALA A 379 -17.02 -18.96 -15.80
N ARG A 380 -17.37 -18.19 -14.76
CA ARG A 380 -18.20 -16.98 -14.88
C ARG A 380 -17.54 -15.93 -15.75
N THR A 381 -16.27 -15.61 -15.49
CA THR A 381 -15.50 -14.63 -16.27
C THR A 381 -15.40 -15.03 -17.73
N ALA A 382 -15.16 -16.32 -18.03
CA ALA A 382 -15.15 -16.81 -19.40
C ALA A 382 -16.52 -16.68 -20.09
N ALA A 383 -17.60 -16.96 -19.37
CA ALA A 383 -18.95 -16.79 -19.91
C ALA A 383 -19.26 -15.31 -20.18
N ASP A 384 -18.86 -14.41 -19.28
CA ASP A 384 -19.01 -12.97 -19.48
C ASP A 384 -18.20 -12.47 -20.68
N ALA A 385 -16.98 -12.96 -20.88
CA ALA A 385 -16.18 -12.62 -22.05
C ALA A 385 -16.88 -13.00 -23.36
N VAL A 386 -17.57 -14.15 -23.41
CA VAL A 386 -18.36 -14.56 -24.58
C VAL A 386 -19.60 -13.67 -24.76
N ARG A 387 -20.30 -13.29 -23.68
CA ARG A 387 -21.51 -12.45 -23.74
C ARG A 387 -21.26 -11.05 -24.31
N HIS A 388 -20.07 -10.51 -24.14
CA HIS A 388 -19.73 -9.15 -24.58
C HIS A 388 -19.20 -9.08 -26.02
N ILE A 389 -19.14 -10.20 -26.75
CA ILE A 389 -18.77 -10.20 -28.17
C ILE A 389 -19.95 -9.67 -29.01
N GLU A 390 -19.69 -8.72 -29.90
CA GLU A 390 -20.71 -8.18 -30.81
C GLU A 390 -21.27 -9.27 -31.76
N ASN A 391 -22.59 -9.23 -31.98
CA ASN A 391 -23.32 -10.26 -32.74
C ASN A 391 -22.76 -10.51 -34.16
N ASP A 392 -22.30 -9.46 -34.82
CA ASP A 392 -21.80 -9.53 -36.20
C ASP A 392 -20.46 -10.30 -36.31
N LEU A 393 -19.62 -10.23 -35.28
CA LEU A 393 -18.36 -10.99 -35.22
C LEU A 393 -18.64 -12.49 -35.03
N GLY A 394 -19.62 -12.82 -34.18
CA GLY A 394 -20.03 -14.21 -33.93
C GLY A 394 -20.59 -14.92 -35.17
N ALA A 395 -21.22 -14.19 -36.10
CA ALA A 395 -21.82 -14.76 -37.31
C ALA A 395 -20.81 -15.54 -38.18
N SER A 396 -19.56 -15.06 -38.24
CA SER A 396 -18.48 -15.70 -39.00
C SER A 396 -18.04 -17.07 -38.47
N PHE A 397 -18.35 -17.39 -37.21
CA PHE A 397 -18.02 -18.66 -36.57
C PHE A 397 -19.20 -19.64 -36.53
N LYS A 398 -20.37 -19.22 -37.00
CA LYS A 398 -21.65 -19.93 -36.78
C LYS A 398 -21.67 -21.33 -37.39
N GLU A 399 -21.22 -21.48 -38.64
CA GLU A 399 -21.24 -22.78 -39.33
C GLU A 399 -20.37 -23.82 -38.59
N GLU A 400 -19.17 -23.41 -38.15
CA GLU A 400 -18.26 -24.30 -37.42
C GLU A 400 -18.78 -24.60 -36.01
N ALA A 401 -19.39 -23.60 -35.35
CA ALA A 401 -20.04 -23.78 -34.05
C ALA A 401 -21.21 -24.77 -34.13
N GLU A 402 -22.01 -24.74 -35.20
CA GLU A 402 -23.11 -25.68 -35.44
C GLU A 402 -22.59 -27.11 -35.63
N LYS A 403 -21.50 -27.30 -36.41
CA LYS A 403 -20.85 -28.60 -36.56
C LYS A 403 -20.34 -29.14 -35.23
N LEU A 404 -19.62 -28.31 -34.46
CA LEU A 404 -19.06 -28.69 -33.17
C LEU A 404 -20.17 -29.01 -32.14
N PHE A 405 -21.26 -28.25 -32.15
CA PHE A 405 -22.41 -28.49 -31.28
C PHE A 405 -23.16 -29.77 -31.68
N ALA A 406 -23.24 -30.12 -32.96
CA ALA A 406 -23.83 -31.38 -33.41
C ALA A 406 -23.02 -32.60 -32.93
N GLU A 407 -21.69 -32.49 -32.84
CA GLU A 407 -20.80 -33.56 -32.38
C GLU A 407 -20.80 -33.72 -30.84
N LEU A 408 -20.71 -32.61 -30.11
CA LEU A 408 -20.42 -32.62 -28.67
C LEU A 408 -21.54 -32.02 -27.79
N GLY A 409 -22.58 -31.42 -28.38
CA GLY A 409 -23.68 -30.80 -27.65
C GLY A 409 -23.22 -29.71 -26.66
N VAL A 410 -23.78 -29.73 -25.45
CA VAL A 410 -23.42 -28.76 -24.39
C VAL A 410 -21.96 -28.88 -23.96
N ASP A 411 -21.32 -30.04 -24.15
CA ASP A 411 -19.91 -30.25 -23.81
C ASP A 411 -18.99 -29.41 -24.71
N ALA A 412 -19.40 -29.08 -25.94
CA ALA A 412 -18.68 -28.13 -26.78
C ALA A 412 -18.52 -26.78 -26.08
N LEU A 413 -19.64 -26.26 -25.53
CA LEU A 413 -19.67 -24.97 -24.85
C LEU A 413 -18.90 -25.03 -23.53
N ALA A 414 -19.05 -26.12 -22.76
CA ALA A 414 -18.28 -26.32 -21.53
C ALA A 414 -16.76 -26.34 -21.79
N ARG A 415 -16.31 -27.05 -22.83
CA ARG A 415 -14.90 -27.10 -23.24
C ARG A 415 -14.39 -25.77 -23.77
N ALA A 416 -15.21 -25.05 -24.54
CA ALA A 416 -14.87 -23.70 -25.02
C ALA A 416 -14.69 -22.73 -23.85
N LEU A 417 -15.61 -22.71 -22.88
CA LEU A 417 -15.48 -21.88 -21.68
C LEU A 417 -14.24 -22.26 -20.86
N ALA A 418 -13.95 -23.55 -20.71
CA ALA A 418 -12.72 -24.01 -20.04
C ALA A 418 -11.46 -23.53 -20.78
N LYS A 419 -11.45 -23.60 -22.12
CA LYS A 419 -10.35 -23.12 -22.95
C LYS A 419 -10.16 -21.59 -22.84
N ILE A 420 -11.24 -20.82 -22.84
CA ILE A 420 -11.23 -19.36 -22.66
C ILE A 420 -10.74 -18.99 -21.26
N ALA A 421 -11.16 -19.75 -20.25
CA ALA A 421 -10.68 -19.62 -18.87
C ALA A 421 -9.20 -20.04 -18.69
N GLY A 422 -8.51 -20.47 -19.76
CA GLY A 422 -7.11 -20.91 -19.70
C GLY A 422 -6.91 -22.27 -19.03
N VAL A 423 -7.99 -23.02 -18.78
CA VAL A 423 -7.94 -24.36 -18.17
C VAL A 423 -7.54 -25.38 -19.26
N THR A 424 -6.24 -25.60 -19.40
CA THR A 424 -5.66 -26.55 -20.37
C THR A 424 -5.20 -27.87 -19.74
N ALA A 425 -5.17 -27.95 -18.41
CA ALA A 425 -4.80 -29.13 -17.64
C ALA A 425 -5.70 -29.25 -16.38
N PRO A 426 -5.83 -30.45 -15.80
CA PRO A 426 -6.53 -30.63 -14.52
C PRO A 426 -5.91 -29.73 -13.43
N ALA A 427 -6.75 -29.10 -12.61
CA ALA A 427 -6.28 -28.25 -11.52
C ALA A 427 -5.45 -29.06 -10.51
N THR A 428 -4.23 -28.60 -10.22
CA THR A 428 -3.40 -29.13 -9.13
C THR A 428 -4.08 -28.82 -7.80
N SER A 429 -4.37 -29.84 -7.00
CA SER A 429 -4.98 -29.67 -5.67
C SER A 429 -4.17 -28.71 -4.79
N ALA A 430 -4.86 -27.89 -4.02
CA ALA A 430 -4.27 -26.90 -3.13
C ALA A 430 -4.77 -27.08 -1.70
N SER A 431 -3.87 -26.92 -0.73
CA SER A 431 -4.27 -26.78 0.66
C SER A 431 -5.13 -25.53 0.87
N LEU A 432 -6.25 -25.67 1.58
CA LEU A 432 -7.06 -24.55 2.08
C LEU A 432 -6.42 -23.86 3.30
N LEU A 433 -5.53 -24.54 4.05
CA LEU A 433 -4.85 -23.95 5.21
C LEU A 433 -3.64 -23.09 4.84
N SER A 434 -2.95 -23.45 3.76
CA SER A 434 -1.64 -22.89 3.41
C SER A 434 -1.54 -22.42 1.96
N GLY A 435 -2.37 -22.94 1.05
CA GLY A 435 -2.34 -22.72 -0.39
C GLY A 435 -1.31 -23.58 -1.15
N GLU A 436 -0.59 -24.47 -0.46
CA GLU A 436 0.48 -25.31 -1.03
C GLU A 436 -0.07 -26.28 -2.09
N GLU A 437 0.63 -26.39 -3.23
CA GLU A 437 0.29 -27.29 -4.33
C GLU A 437 0.55 -28.76 -3.98
N ASN A 438 -0.19 -29.68 -4.60
CA ASN A 438 -0.16 -31.12 -4.35
C ASN A 438 -0.55 -31.50 -2.91
N MET A 439 -1.18 -30.59 -2.18
CA MET A 439 -1.76 -30.83 -0.87
C MET A 439 -3.27 -30.69 -0.97
N THR A 440 -3.99 -31.50 -0.20
CA THR A 440 -5.44 -31.43 -0.05
C THR A 440 -5.76 -31.35 1.43
N THR A 441 -6.62 -30.39 1.80
CA THR A 441 -7.04 -30.23 3.19
C THR A 441 -8.17 -31.19 3.50
N VAL A 442 -8.06 -31.92 4.61
CA VAL A 442 -9.10 -32.81 5.12
C VAL A 442 -9.56 -32.38 6.51
N ILE A 443 -10.81 -32.71 6.83
CA ILE A 443 -11.43 -32.52 8.15
C ILE A 443 -11.47 -33.89 8.84
N LEU A 444 -10.92 -33.95 10.05
CA LEU A 444 -11.03 -35.07 10.96
C LEU A 444 -12.09 -34.73 12.01
N HIS A 445 -13.17 -35.51 12.01
CA HIS A 445 -14.30 -35.38 12.93
C HIS A 445 -14.08 -36.30 14.14
N ALA A 446 -13.71 -35.71 15.27
CA ALA A 446 -13.55 -36.42 16.54
C ALA A 446 -13.46 -35.43 17.72
N GLU A 447 -14.22 -35.72 18.78
CA GLU A 447 -14.18 -34.94 20.01
C GLU A 447 -12.81 -35.05 20.71
N ARG A 448 -12.39 -33.95 21.35
CA ARG A 448 -11.13 -33.88 22.13
C ARG A 448 -9.88 -34.25 21.32
N MET A 449 -9.82 -33.84 20.06
CA MET A 449 -8.65 -34.01 19.20
C MET A 449 -7.51 -33.06 19.61
N SER A 450 -6.26 -33.56 19.60
CA SER A 450 -5.06 -32.73 19.71
C SER A 450 -4.27 -32.78 18.40
N VAL A 451 -3.45 -31.77 18.12
CA VAL A 451 -2.62 -31.73 16.90
C VAL A 451 -1.72 -32.97 16.82
N ALA A 452 -1.10 -33.36 17.94
CA ALA A 452 -0.24 -34.55 18.00
C ALA A 452 -1.03 -35.84 17.71
N ARG A 453 -2.24 -35.98 18.25
CA ARG A 453 -3.12 -37.13 17.98
C ARG A 453 -3.53 -37.17 16.50
N ALA A 454 -3.93 -36.03 15.93
CA ALA A 454 -4.31 -35.94 14.52
C ALA A 454 -3.15 -36.35 13.60
N VAL A 455 -1.96 -35.78 13.82
CA VAL A 455 -0.74 -36.14 13.08
C VAL A 455 -0.44 -37.64 13.20
N ALA A 456 -0.47 -38.19 14.41
CA ALA A 456 -0.17 -39.61 14.65
C ALA A 456 -1.22 -40.56 14.03
N LEU A 457 -2.49 -40.18 14.02
CA LEU A 457 -3.57 -40.95 13.37
C LEU A 457 -3.40 -40.98 11.85
N ILE A 458 -3.14 -39.82 11.24
CA ILE A 458 -2.97 -39.72 9.78
C ILE A 458 -1.70 -40.43 9.33
N ALA A 459 -0.57 -40.20 10.01
CA ALA A 459 0.71 -40.81 9.68
C ALA A 459 0.65 -42.35 9.76
N ARG A 460 0.06 -42.91 10.82
CA ARG A 460 -0.15 -44.36 10.95
C ARG A 460 -1.18 -44.89 9.96
N GLY A 461 -2.27 -44.15 9.73
CA GLY A 461 -3.29 -44.51 8.76
C GLY A 461 -2.74 -44.60 7.34
N LEU A 462 -1.79 -43.75 6.97
CA LEU A 462 -1.20 -43.71 5.63
C LEU A 462 0.14 -44.44 5.50
N ASP A 463 0.72 -44.90 6.61
CA ASP A 463 2.09 -45.44 6.66
C ASP A 463 3.13 -44.47 6.08
N ILE A 464 3.04 -43.19 6.49
CA ILE A 464 3.94 -42.13 6.05
C ILE A 464 4.59 -41.43 7.24
N GLU A 465 5.75 -40.82 7.01
CA GLU A 465 6.41 -40.01 8.03
C GLU A 465 5.61 -38.73 8.32
N SER A 466 5.46 -38.35 9.60
CA SER A 466 4.70 -37.16 10.01
C SER A 466 5.17 -35.85 9.35
N ARG A 467 6.44 -35.76 8.92
CA ARG A 467 6.99 -34.59 8.23
C ARG A 467 6.46 -34.39 6.80
N SER A 468 5.82 -35.40 6.22
CA SER A 468 5.18 -35.33 4.91
C SER A 468 3.78 -34.69 4.95
N LEU A 469 3.22 -34.51 6.15
CA LEU A 469 2.00 -33.77 6.37
C LEU A 469 2.27 -32.27 6.34
N GLY A 470 1.31 -31.50 5.83
CA GLY A 470 1.37 -30.06 5.81
C GLY A 470 0.86 -29.44 7.13
N LYS A 471 0.16 -28.30 7.05
CA LYS A 471 -0.38 -27.66 8.25
C LYS A 471 -1.47 -28.52 8.88
N VAL A 472 -1.46 -28.57 10.22
CA VAL A 472 -2.54 -29.14 11.03
C VAL A 472 -3.05 -28.08 12.01
N ARG A 473 -4.37 -27.91 12.05
CA ARG A 473 -5.09 -26.95 12.92
C ARG A 473 -6.24 -27.66 13.62
N LEU A 474 -6.73 -27.08 14.70
CA LEU A 474 -7.88 -27.61 15.44
C LEU A 474 -9.14 -26.80 15.12
N TRP A 475 -10.28 -27.47 15.16
CA TRP A 475 -11.60 -26.86 15.11
C TRP A 475 -12.48 -27.50 16.20
N ARG A 476 -13.67 -26.94 16.48
CA ARG A 476 -14.53 -27.42 17.58
C ARG A 476 -14.82 -28.92 17.53
N GLY A 477 -15.00 -29.48 16.33
CA GLY A 477 -15.32 -30.89 16.11
C GLY A 477 -14.12 -31.81 15.85
N GLY A 478 -12.87 -31.32 15.95
CA GLY A 478 -11.68 -32.16 15.76
C GLY A 478 -10.46 -31.42 15.22
N ALA A 479 -9.90 -31.91 14.11
CA ALA A 479 -8.73 -31.32 13.46
C ALA A 479 -8.93 -31.13 11.96
N VAL A 480 -8.16 -30.22 11.37
CA VAL A 480 -8.04 -30.00 9.94
C VAL A 480 -6.57 -30.18 9.57
N ALA A 481 -6.28 -30.95 8.53
CA ALA A 481 -4.91 -31.30 8.15
C ALA A 481 -4.69 -31.23 6.64
N ASP A 482 -3.55 -30.70 6.22
CA ASP A 482 -3.07 -30.79 4.85
C ASP A 482 -2.34 -32.11 4.62
N ILE A 483 -2.76 -32.84 3.59
CA ILE A 483 -2.24 -34.16 3.26
C ILE A 483 -1.81 -34.17 1.79
N PRO A 484 -0.70 -34.83 1.43
CA PRO A 484 -0.32 -35.01 0.03
C PRO A 484 -1.49 -35.59 -0.78
N ALA A 485 -1.82 -34.95 -1.90
CA ALA A 485 -3.00 -35.26 -2.70
C ALA A 485 -3.03 -36.71 -3.19
N ALA A 486 -1.85 -37.26 -3.49
CA ALA A 486 -1.68 -38.67 -3.87
C ALA A 486 -2.16 -39.66 -2.80
N ASN A 487 -2.20 -39.24 -1.53
CA ASN A 487 -2.55 -40.11 -0.40
C ASN A 487 -4.02 -40.00 0.01
N ILE A 488 -4.79 -39.09 -0.59
CA ILE A 488 -6.20 -38.87 -0.24
C ILE A 488 -7.08 -40.09 -0.49
N PRO A 489 -7.00 -40.80 -1.64
CA PRO A 489 -7.83 -41.99 -1.85
C PRO A 489 -7.63 -43.04 -0.76
N THR A 490 -6.37 -43.36 -0.45
CA THR A 490 -6.00 -44.31 0.60
C THR A 490 -6.49 -43.90 1.98
N LEU A 491 -6.48 -42.60 2.28
CA LEU A 491 -6.97 -42.09 3.56
C LEU A 491 -8.48 -42.24 3.70
N LEU A 492 -9.22 -41.94 2.63
CA LEU A 492 -10.68 -42.03 2.61
C LEU A 492 -11.17 -43.48 2.70
N GLU A 493 -10.49 -44.42 2.05
CA GLU A 493 -10.76 -45.86 2.18
C GLU A 493 -10.60 -46.36 3.63
N LYS A 494 -9.67 -45.77 4.39
CA LYS A 494 -9.43 -46.09 5.80
C LYS A 494 -10.31 -45.31 6.76
N SER A 495 -11.26 -44.52 6.25
CA SER A 495 -12.21 -43.79 7.10
C SER A 495 -13.34 -44.73 7.57
N PRO A 496 -13.70 -44.73 8.87
CA PRO A 496 -13.12 -43.96 9.98
C PRO A 496 -11.77 -44.53 10.46
N LEU A 497 -10.79 -43.64 10.71
CA LEU A 497 -9.47 -44.03 11.21
C LEU A 497 -9.60 -44.59 12.63
N GLU A 498 -8.94 -45.73 12.87
CA GLU A 498 -9.05 -46.52 14.11
C GLU A 498 -10.50 -46.81 14.53
N GLY A 499 -11.45 -46.83 13.57
CA GLY A 499 -12.87 -47.10 13.84
C GLY A 499 -13.66 -45.93 14.43
N GLU A 500 -13.00 -44.81 14.78
CA GLU A 500 -13.63 -43.70 15.52
C GLU A 500 -13.63 -42.38 14.76
N VAL A 501 -12.57 -42.07 14.00
CA VAL A 501 -12.35 -40.73 13.44
C VAL A 501 -12.76 -40.67 11.98
N ARG A 502 -13.91 -40.06 11.68
CA ARG A 502 -14.34 -39.85 10.30
C ARG A 502 -13.45 -38.79 9.63
N VAL A 503 -13.13 -39.03 8.35
CA VAL A 503 -12.31 -38.16 7.52
C VAL A 503 -13.14 -37.71 6.33
N GLU A 504 -13.05 -36.43 6.01
CA GLU A 504 -13.76 -35.79 4.90
C GLU A 504 -12.80 -34.84 4.18
N VAL A 505 -12.88 -34.74 2.85
CA VAL A 505 -12.13 -33.73 2.10
C VAL A 505 -12.82 -32.38 2.30
N ALA A 506 -12.05 -31.37 2.71
CA ALA A 506 -12.60 -30.04 3.00
C ALA A 506 -12.96 -29.31 1.70
N ASP A 507 -14.24 -29.04 1.47
CA ASP A 507 -14.68 -28.07 0.46
C ASP A 507 -14.53 -26.63 0.95
N GLU A 508 -14.66 -26.43 2.27
CA GLU A 508 -14.47 -25.16 2.99
C GLU A 508 -13.82 -25.42 4.36
N LEU A 509 -13.18 -24.40 4.93
CA LEU A 509 -12.58 -24.53 6.27
C LEU A 509 -13.62 -24.27 7.36
N PRO A 510 -13.76 -25.16 8.37
CA PRO A 510 -14.53 -24.85 9.56
C PRO A 510 -13.85 -23.74 10.38
N GLU A 511 -14.59 -23.13 11.30
CA GLU A 511 -14.04 -22.12 12.21
C GLU A 511 -12.91 -22.72 13.06
N LEU A 512 -11.68 -22.29 12.77
CA LEU A 512 -10.47 -22.79 13.40
C LEU A 512 -10.25 -22.12 14.76
N PHE A 513 -9.81 -22.90 15.76
CA PHE A 513 -9.42 -22.40 17.07
C PHE A 513 -7.90 -22.38 17.18
N ASP A 514 -7.33 -21.20 17.43
CA ASP A 514 -5.97 -21.11 17.94
C ASP A 514 -6.02 -21.32 19.46
N MET A 515 -5.37 -22.37 19.96
CA MET A 515 -5.13 -22.46 21.40
C MET A 515 -4.21 -21.29 21.78
N PRO A 516 -4.52 -20.52 22.84
CA PRO A 516 -3.59 -19.52 23.34
C PRO A 516 -2.25 -20.21 23.59
N GLU A 517 -1.18 -19.69 23.00
CA GLU A 517 0.19 -20.13 23.29
C GLU A 517 0.33 -20.15 24.80
N ARG A 518 0.50 -21.35 25.39
CA ARG A 518 0.91 -21.43 26.79
C ARG A 518 2.25 -20.73 26.85
N GLU A 519 2.26 -19.51 27.38
CA GLU A 519 3.47 -18.87 27.88
C GLU A 519 4.26 -19.94 28.61
N SER A 520 5.47 -20.21 28.10
CA SER A 520 6.40 -21.11 28.73
C SER A 520 6.58 -20.62 30.16
N ARG A 521 5.92 -21.28 31.12
CA ARG A 521 6.05 -21.00 32.55
C ARG A 521 7.51 -21.25 32.89
N GLY A 522 8.31 -20.19 32.85
CA GLY A 522 9.62 -20.15 33.47
C GLY A 522 9.48 -20.67 34.89
N GLY A 523 10.25 -21.71 35.21
CA GLY A 523 10.23 -22.35 36.51
C GLY A 523 10.48 -21.34 37.62
N ARG A 524 9.41 -20.96 38.32
CA ARG A 524 9.49 -20.30 39.61
C ARG A 524 9.85 -21.36 40.64
N TYR A 525 11.14 -21.56 40.88
CA TYR A 525 11.61 -22.18 42.12
C TYR A 525 11.24 -21.22 43.26
N GLY A 526 10.12 -21.53 43.92
CA GLY A 526 9.71 -20.89 45.16
C GLY A 526 10.40 -21.55 46.35
N ASP A 527 10.90 -20.68 47.22
CA ASP A 527 11.38 -20.94 48.57
C ASP A 527 10.68 -22.08 49.30
N ARG A 528 11.48 -22.86 50.03
CA ARG A 528 10.99 -23.63 51.17
C ARG A 528 11.92 -23.41 52.36
N ASP A 529 11.35 -22.77 53.37
CA ASP A 529 11.89 -22.49 54.68
C ASP A 529 12.61 -23.68 55.33
N GLY A 530 13.77 -23.40 55.93
CA GLY A 530 14.50 -24.31 56.81
C GLY A 530 15.22 -23.51 57.91
N ARG A 531 14.65 -23.55 59.12
CA ARG A 531 15.10 -22.87 60.35
C ARG A 531 16.48 -23.35 60.86
N GLY A 532 17.24 -22.43 61.48
CA GLY A 532 18.35 -22.71 62.41
C GLY A 532 19.35 -21.55 62.47
N ALA A 533 19.18 -20.55 63.35
CA ALA A 533 19.62 -20.48 64.75
C ALA A 533 21.14 -20.28 64.96
N ARG A 534 21.49 -19.11 65.55
CA ARG A 534 22.70 -18.80 66.37
C ARG A 534 24.05 -18.75 65.63
N SER A 535 25.07 -17.97 65.98
CA SER A 535 25.28 -16.81 66.84
C SER A 535 26.64 -16.16 66.46
N ASP A 536 26.88 -14.95 66.96
CA ASP A 536 28.17 -14.41 67.41
C ASP A 536 29.32 -14.05 66.44
N SER A 537 29.53 -12.73 66.36
CA SER A 537 30.75 -12.00 66.77
C SER A 537 32.05 -12.06 65.95
N ARG A 538 32.70 -10.88 65.99
CA ARG A 538 34.07 -10.49 65.58
C ARG A 538 34.15 -10.06 64.10
N GLY A 539 34.59 -8.86 63.73
CA GLY A 539 35.37 -7.86 64.44
C GLY A 539 36.70 -7.63 63.71
N ARG A 540 36.85 -6.42 63.14
CA ARG A 540 38.09 -5.65 63.01
C ARG A 540 39.12 -6.07 61.95
N GLY A 541 39.58 -5.07 61.18
CA GLY A 541 40.96 -5.01 60.66
C GLY A 541 41.08 -4.60 59.20
N GLY A 542 41.31 -3.30 58.95
CA GLY A 542 41.99 -2.87 57.72
C GLY A 542 43.51 -2.96 57.88
N TYR A 543 44.25 -2.95 56.78
CA TYR A 543 45.54 -2.28 56.59
C TYR A 543 45.92 -2.31 55.11
N ALA A 544 46.70 -1.31 54.73
CA ALA A 544 47.04 -0.90 53.38
C ALA A 544 48.35 -1.54 52.87
N SER A 545 48.59 -1.34 51.57
CA SER A 545 49.89 -1.08 50.93
C SER A 545 50.89 -2.23 50.82
N ARG A 546 51.32 -2.58 49.59
CA ARG A 546 52.43 -1.93 48.84
C ARG A 546 53.08 -2.90 47.82
N ASP A 547 53.41 -2.33 46.67
CA ASP A 547 54.59 -2.51 45.81
C ASP A 547 54.99 -3.89 45.24
N GLY A 548 55.33 -3.87 43.94
CA GLY A 548 56.00 -4.96 43.25
C GLY A 548 56.10 -4.77 41.74
N GLU A 549 56.86 -3.77 41.29
CA GLU A 549 57.33 -3.63 39.91
C GLU A 549 58.13 -4.88 39.45
N SER A 550 58.02 -5.25 38.17
CA SER A 550 59.14 -5.22 37.21
C SER A 550 59.08 -6.27 36.09
N ARG A 551 59.06 -5.71 34.87
CA ARG A 551 59.98 -5.96 33.74
C ARG A 551 60.01 -7.29 32.97
N GLY A 552 59.97 -7.08 31.65
CA GLY A 552 60.78 -7.78 30.63
C GLY A 552 60.08 -8.97 29.99
N GLY A 553 60.00 -9.15 28.69
CA GLY A 553 60.60 -8.54 27.49
C GLY A 553 60.23 -9.50 26.34
N SER A 554 59.65 -9.00 25.24
CA SER A 554 60.33 -8.70 23.97
C SER A 554 60.65 -9.90 23.06
N ARG A 555 60.25 -9.71 21.78
CA ARG A 555 60.75 -10.29 20.51
C ARG A 555 60.21 -11.67 20.11
N ASP A 556 59.96 -12.00 18.83
CA ASP A 556 60.08 -11.31 17.54
C ASP A 556 59.41 -12.19 16.45
N GLY A 557 59.11 -11.61 15.28
CA GLY A 557 58.96 -12.35 14.00
C GLY A 557 57.74 -11.93 13.18
N ARG A 558 57.76 -10.82 12.41
CA ARG A 558 58.32 -10.60 11.06
C ARG A 558 57.61 -11.33 9.89
N GLY A 559 57.18 -10.52 8.93
CA GLY A 559 57.03 -10.82 7.49
C GLY A 559 55.56 -10.87 7.02
N ALA A 560 55.09 -10.17 5.97
CA ALA A 560 55.73 -9.36 4.95
C ALA A 560 54.70 -8.38 4.32
N ARG A 561 55.23 -7.34 3.67
CA ARG A 561 54.55 -6.17 3.07
C ARG A 561 54.23 -6.36 1.57
N PRO A 562 53.48 -5.41 0.94
CA PRO A 562 52.72 -5.61 -0.29
C PRO A 562 53.46 -5.18 -1.57
N ARG A 563 52.87 -5.44 -2.74
CA ARG A 563 53.21 -4.78 -4.01
C ARG A 563 51.99 -4.32 -4.76
N SER A 564 51.97 -3.01 -5.02
CA SER A 564 51.28 -2.32 -6.10
C SER A 564 51.91 -2.65 -7.45
N ASP A 565 51.13 -2.67 -8.53
CA ASP A 565 51.47 -1.82 -9.68
C ASP A 565 50.26 -1.53 -10.57
N SER A 566 50.23 -0.28 -11.03
CA SER A 566 49.32 0.32 -11.98
C SER A 566 49.77 0.11 -13.43
N ARG A 567 48.85 0.04 -14.41
CA ARG A 567 48.97 0.68 -15.74
C ARG A 567 47.74 0.48 -16.65
N ASP A 568 47.15 1.62 -17.01
CA ASP A 568 46.80 2.11 -18.36
C ASP A 568 45.98 1.31 -19.41
N ARG A 569 44.92 2.00 -19.87
CA ARG A 569 44.41 2.19 -21.25
C ARG A 569 43.81 1.00 -22.03
N ARG A 570 42.49 1.06 -22.26
CA ARG A 570 41.86 1.52 -23.51
C ARG A 570 40.37 1.76 -23.33
#